data_AF-A0A127T0T3-F1
#
_entry.id   AF-A0A127T0T3-F1
#
_cell.length_a   1.000
_cell.length_b   1.000
_cell.length_c   1.000
_cell.angle_alpha   90.00
_cell.angle_beta   90.00
_cell.angle_gamma   90.00
#
_symmetry.space_group_name_H-M   'P 1'
#
loop_
_entity.id
_entity.type
_entity.pdbx_description
1 polymer ?
#
loop_
_entity_poly.entity_id
_entity_poly.type
_entity_poly.pdbx_seq_one_letter_code
_entity_poly.pdbx_strand_id
1 'polypeptide(L)'
;MVNISKPPKADVEIWFTYNNLHEAGEMSRRELPPLSVEYIENTLSPIYKSCGIDITEIDVVNNDELKNFDTQWSKRLGFGRARDVFRIRAIVE
;
A
#
# COMPACT_ATOMS: atom_id res chain seq x y z
N MET A 1 9.38 -6.23 -20.02
CA MET A 1 9.27 -5.93 -18.58
C MET A 1 10.68 -5.81 -18.04
N VAL A 2 11.04 -4.70 -17.41
CA VAL A 2 12.38 -4.52 -16.82
C VAL A 2 12.28 -4.95 -15.37
N ASN A 3 13.06 -5.97 -14.97
CA ASN A 3 13.17 -6.38 -13.57
C ASN A 3 14.39 -5.68 -12.94
N ILE A 4 14.17 -4.99 -11.83
CA ILE A 4 15.21 -4.28 -11.07
C ILE A 4 15.58 -5.02 -9.77
N SER A 5 14.90 -6.12 -9.42
CA SER A 5 15.22 -6.91 -8.22
C SER A 5 16.57 -7.61 -8.37
N LYS A 6 17.31 -7.71 -7.27
CA LYS A 6 18.53 -8.52 -7.23
C LYS A 6 18.15 -9.99 -7.01
N PRO A 7 18.67 -10.93 -7.82
CA PRO A 7 18.47 -12.35 -7.58
C PRO A 7 19.20 -12.81 -6.30
N PRO A 8 18.76 -13.92 -5.66
CA PRO A 8 17.66 -14.79 -6.08
C PRO A 8 16.27 -14.35 -5.58
N LYS A 9 16.21 -13.45 -4.58
CA LYS A 9 14.97 -12.91 -3.99
C LYS A 9 15.24 -11.51 -3.44
N ALA A 10 14.31 -10.59 -3.61
CA ALA A 10 14.41 -9.24 -3.03
C ALA A 10 13.16 -8.87 -2.23
N ASP A 11 13.35 -8.22 -1.08
CA ASP A 11 12.26 -7.66 -0.30
C ASP A 11 11.73 -6.37 -0.92
N VAL A 12 10.42 -6.25 -0.98
CA VAL A 12 9.71 -5.02 -1.37
C VAL A 12 8.72 -4.65 -0.28
N GLU A 13 8.74 -3.37 0.10
CA GLU A 13 7.78 -2.80 1.01
C GLU A 13 7.07 -1.64 0.32
N ILE A 14 5.73 -1.66 0.32
CA ILE A 14 4.90 -0.66 -0.33
C ILE A 14 3.93 -0.08 0.70
N TRP A 15 3.91 1.24 0.78
CA TRP A 15 3.02 2.02 1.63
C TRP A 15 2.07 2.83 0.76
N PHE A 16 0.76 2.71 0.99
CA PHE A 16 -0.23 3.38 0.17
C PHE A 16 -1.55 3.60 0.92
N THR A 17 -2.31 4.58 0.47
CA THR A 17 -3.62 4.92 1.02
C THR A 17 -4.45 5.62 -0.03
N TYR A 18 -5.74 5.36 -0.01
CA TYR A 18 -6.77 6.23 -0.56
C TYR A 18 -8.10 5.88 0.13
N ASN A 19 -9.00 6.84 0.22
CA ASN A 19 -10.35 6.65 0.68
C ASN A 19 -11.30 7.71 0.12
N ASN A 20 -12.60 7.42 0.25
CA ASN A 20 -13.62 8.31 -0.29
C ASN A 20 -13.68 9.67 0.43
N LEU A 21 -13.17 9.78 1.66
CA LEU A 21 -13.19 11.04 2.40
C LEU A 21 -12.20 12.06 1.84
N HIS A 22 -11.03 11.60 1.40
CA HIS A 22 -9.92 12.48 0.96
C HIS A 22 -9.74 12.47 -0.57
N GLU A 23 -10.08 11.37 -1.25
CA GLU A 23 -9.84 11.19 -2.70
C GLU A 23 -11.11 10.88 -3.52
N ALA A 24 -12.32 11.24 -3.06
CA ALA A 24 -13.60 10.96 -3.74
C ALA A 24 -13.57 11.20 -5.27
N GLY A 25 -13.04 12.36 -5.69
CA GLY A 25 -12.99 12.73 -7.11
C GLY A 25 -12.07 11.84 -7.94
N GLU A 26 -10.88 11.49 -7.42
CA GLU A 26 -9.96 10.59 -8.11
C GLU A 26 -10.48 9.15 -8.11
N MET A 27 -11.09 8.70 -7.01
CA MET A 27 -11.73 7.39 -6.93
C MET A 27 -12.85 7.25 -7.94
N SER A 28 -13.74 8.23 -8.02
CA SER A 28 -14.85 8.23 -8.98
C SER A 28 -14.36 8.27 -10.42
N ARG A 29 -13.38 9.14 -10.74
CA ARG A 29 -12.85 9.29 -12.10
C ARG A 29 -12.17 8.02 -12.64
N ARG A 30 -11.57 7.23 -11.74
CA ARG A 30 -10.81 6.02 -12.07
C ARG A 30 -11.56 4.73 -11.74
N GLU A 31 -12.80 4.84 -11.25
CA GLU A 31 -13.61 3.72 -10.79
C GLU A 31 -12.86 2.83 -9.79
N LEU A 32 -12.13 3.46 -8.85
CA LEU A 32 -11.34 2.72 -7.87
C LEU A 32 -12.23 2.01 -6.86
N PRO A 33 -11.99 0.72 -6.58
CA PRO A 33 -12.69 0.00 -5.53
C PRO A 33 -12.27 0.54 -4.16
N PRO A 34 -13.12 0.42 -3.12
CA PRO A 34 -12.73 0.75 -1.75
C PRO A 34 -11.47 -0.02 -1.34
N LEU A 35 -10.53 0.68 -0.70
CA LEU A 35 -9.33 0.03 -0.20
C LEU A 35 -9.63 -0.66 1.14
N SER A 36 -9.28 -1.94 1.24
CA SER A 36 -9.41 -2.74 2.45
C SER A 36 -8.40 -3.88 2.45
N VAL A 37 -8.16 -4.49 3.62
CA VAL A 37 -7.34 -5.71 3.72
C VAL A 37 -7.92 -6.81 2.82
N GLU A 38 -9.24 -7.01 2.85
CA GLU A 38 -9.94 -7.98 2.00
C GLU A 38 -9.69 -7.74 0.50
N TYR A 39 -9.71 -6.48 0.05
CA TYR A 39 -9.41 -6.14 -1.34
C TYR A 39 -7.94 -6.47 -1.69
N ILE A 40 -7.01 -6.17 -0.80
CA ILE A 40 -5.59 -6.48 -0.99
C ILE A 40 -5.42 -8.00 -1.09
N GLU A 41 -5.97 -8.77 -0.17
CA GLU A 41 -5.85 -10.24 -0.12
C GLU A 41 -6.52 -10.92 -1.32
N ASN A 42 -7.74 -10.51 -1.66
CA ASN A 42 -8.54 -11.23 -2.65
C ASN A 42 -8.35 -10.73 -4.09
N THR A 43 -7.82 -9.51 -4.27
CA THR A 43 -7.63 -8.92 -5.60
C THR A 43 -6.16 -8.61 -5.91
N LEU A 44 -5.46 -7.87 -5.04
CA LEU A 44 -4.09 -7.45 -5.34
C LEU A 44 -3.08 -8.58 -5.20
N SER A 45 -3.16 -9.38 -4.12
CA SER A 45 -2.23 -10.47 -3.87
C SER A 45 -2.19 -11.48 -5.03
N PRO A 46 -3.32 -11.96 -5.60
CA PRO A 46 -3.27 -12.83 -6.78
C PRO A 46 -2.61 -12.18 -8.01
N ILE A 47 -2.90 -10.89 -8.26
CA ILE A 47 -2.31 -10.15 -9.39
C ILE A 47 -0.80 -10.02 -9.20
N TYR A 48 -0.35 -9.64 -8.01
CA TYR A 48 1.07 -9.45 -7.68
C TYR A 48 1.81 -10.78 -7.73
N LYS A 49 1.21 -11.84 -7.21
CA LYS A 49 1.76 -13.20 -7.26
C LYS A 49 1.94 -13.67 -8.71
N SER A 50 0.99 -13.38 -9.60
CA SER A 50 1.12 -13.69 -11.04
C SER A 50 2.27 -12.93 -11.72
N CYS A 51 2.76 -11.85 -11.10
CA CYS A 51 3.89 -11.03 -11.54
C CYS A 51 5.20 -11.38 -10.80
N GLY A 52 5.25 -12.46 -10.00
CA GLY A 52 6.43 -12.84 -9.21
C GLY A 52 6.63 -12.04 -7.93
N ILE A 53 5.59 -11.37 -7.42
CA ILE A 53 5.62 -10.59 -6.17
C ILE A 53 4.71 -11.28 -5.16
N ASP A 54 5.27 -12.02 -4.22
CA ASP A 54 4.52 -12.75 -3.20
C ASP A 54 4.36 -11.88 -1.95
N ILE A 55 3.15 -11.37 -1.71
CA ILE A 55 2.83 -10.58 -0.51
C ILE A 55 2.85 -11.51 0.70
N THR A 56 3.70 -11.19 1.68
CA THR A 56 3.90 -11.98 2.90
C THR A 56 3.27 -11.37 4.14
N GLU A 57 3.01 -10.06 4.14
CA GLU A 57 2.44 -9.33 5.28
C GLU A 57 1.63 -8.12 4.81
N ILE A 58 0.53 -7.84 5.52
CA ILE A 58 -0.36 -6.70 5.29
C ILE A 58 -0.65 -6.07 6.66
N ASP A 59 -0.24 -4.81 6.85
CA ASP A 59 -0.51 -4.02 8.04
C ASP A 59 -1.43 -2.83 7.71
N VAL A 60 -2.26 -2.45 8.68
CA VAL A 60 -2.98 -1.17 8.68
C VAL A 60 -2.33 -0.26 9.71
N VAL A 61 -1.82 0.87 9.24
CA VAL A 61 -1.04 1.83 10.01
C VAL A 61 -1.84 3.09 10.21
N ASN A 62 -1.95 3.51 11.47
CA ASN A 62 -2.71 4.69 11.85
C ASN A 62 -1.86 5.97 11.86
N ASN A 63 -2.52 7.11 12.06
CA ASN A 63 -1.87 8.42 12.10
C ASN A 63 -0.77 8.56 13.16
N ASP A 64 -0.90 7.92 14.32
CA ASP A 64 0.09 8.04 15.40
C ASP A 64 1.36 7.27 15.06
N GLU A 65 1.23 6.10 14.45
CA GLU A 65 2.37 5.35 13.95
C GLU A 65 3.12 6.09 12.83
N LEU A 66 2.39 6.79 11.95
CA LEU A 66 2.99 7.60 10.89
C LEU A 66 3.86 8.76 11.42
N LYS A 67 3.58 9.27 12.63
CA LYS A 67 4.40 10.33 13.25
C LYS A 67 5.81 9.86 13.58
N ASN A 68 6.04 8.56 13.68
CA ASN A 68 7.35 7.98 13.99
C ASN A 68 8.31 7.98 12.79
N PHE A 69 7.83 8.29 11.58
CA PHE A 69 8.65 8.33 10.37
C PHE A 69 9.04 9.76 10.01
N ASP A 70 10.32 9.95 9.66
CA ASP A 70 10.87 11.28 9.35
C ASP A 70 10.79 11.64 7.85
N THR A 71 9.60 11.54 7.28
CA THR A 71 9.35 11.97 5.89
C THR A 71 8.29 13.07 5.87
N GLN A 72 8.35 13.93 4.84
CA GLN A 72 7.30 14.94 4.65
C GLN A 72 5.93 14.31 4.38
N TRP A 73 5.91 13.15 3.70
CA TRP A 73 4.68 12.41 3.44
C TRP A 73 4.07 11.90 4.75
N SER A 74 4.84 11.17 5.56
CA SER A 74 4.39 10.63 6.84
C SER A 74 3.96 11.73 7.82
N LYS A 75 4.67 12.86 7.91
CA LYS A 75 4.27 14.00 8.73
C LYS A 75 2.93 14.61 8.27
N ARG A 76 2.74 14.81 6.96
CA ARG A 76 1.47 15.34 6.43
C ARG A 76 0.29 14.43 6.73
N LEU A 77 0.48 13.12 6.66
CA LEU A 77 -0.58 12.16 6.96
C LEU A 77 -0.81 12.04 8.47
N GLY A 78 0.25 11.88 9.27
CA GLY A 78 0.17 11.66 10.72
C GLY A 78 -0.41 12.85 11.50
N PHE A 79 -0.14 14.08 11.09
CA PHE A 79 -0.73 15.28 11.69
C PHE A 79 -2.01 15.77 10.97
N GLY A 80 -2.36 15.15 9.85
CA GLY A 80 -3.57 15.48 9.10
C GLY A 80 -4.82 14.79 9.65
N ARG A 81 -5.89 14.81 8.86
CA ARG A 81 -7.11 14.04 9.15
C ARG A 81 -6.79 12.53 9.19
N ALA A 82 -7.51 11.83 10.06
CA ALA A 82 -7.43 10.39 10.21
C ALA A 82 -7.61 9.67 8.87
N ARG A 83 -6.77 8.67 8.62
CA ARG A 83 -6.85 7.80 7.45
C ARG A 83 -6.10 6.50 7.71
N ASP A 84 -6.60 5.43 7.12
CA ASP A 84 -5.92 4.14 7.14
C ASP A 84 -4.82 4.14 6.07
N VAL A 85 -3.58 3.86 6.49
CA VAL A 85 -2.48 3.61 5.56
C VAL A 85 -2.20 2.12 5.53
N PHE A 86 -2.18 1.54 4.35
CA PHE A 86 -1.86 0.13 4.18
C PHE A 86 -0.37 0.01 3.88
N ARG A 87 0.25 -0.95 4.54
CA ARG A 87 1.61 -1.37 4.28
C ARG A 87 1.58 -2.83 3.88
N ILE A 88 2.23 -3.15 2.77
CA ILE A 88 2.46 -4.53 2.36
C ILE A 88 3.95 -4.81 2.31
N ARG A 89 4.36 -5.98 2.78
CA ARG A 89 5.69 -6.55 2.53
C ARG A 89 5.55 -7.74 1.61
N ALA A 90 6.51 -7.87 0.69
CA ALA A 90 6.50 -8.90 -0.33
C ALA A 90 7.90 -9.35 -0.70
N ILE A 91 7.99 -10.54 -1.26
CA ILE A 91 9.21 -11.09 -1.85
C ILE A 91 9.06 -11.11 -3.37
N VAL A 92 10.04 -10.55 -4.07
CA VAL A 92 10.14 -10.60 -5.53
C VAL A 92 11.03 -11.78 -5.93
N GLU A 93 10.50 -12.65 -6.78
CA GLU A 93 11.19 -13.80 -7.37
C GLU A 93 11.93 -13.46 -8.69
#